data_AF-R9LKU9-F1
#
_entry.id   AF-R9LKU9-F1
#
_cell.length_a   1.000
_cell.length_b   1.000
_cell.length_c   1.000
_cell.angle_alpha   90.00
_cell.angle_beta   90.00
_cell.angle_gamma   90.00
#
_symmetry.space_group_name_H-M   'P 1'
#
loop_
_entity.id
_entity.type
_entity.pdbx_description
1 polymer ?
#
loop_
_entity_poly.entity_id
_entity_poly.type
_entity_poly.pdbx_seq_one_letter_code
_entity_poly.pdbx_strand_id
1 'polypeptide(L)'
;MATTRIMPLHIGKGRTESQAVSDIIDYVSNPQKTDNGRLVTGFACDSRVADAEFLLAKREYISTTGRVRGADDVLAYHVRQSFVPGEITPEEANRLGVEFAKRFIKGSHAFVVCTHIDKSHIHNHIIWNAVNLNCDRKFRNFWGSTRAVRRLNDTICVENGYSIVEDPKPHGKSYNKWLGDQAKPSHREQLRMMIDQALEQKPADFDALLKLLAEMGCEVSRRGQAIRLKAPGWKNVARMDEKLGQGYNEAEIRAVLAGEKEHTPRKKTAVQPEPPKVNLLVDIQAKLQAGKGAGYARWAKVFNLKQMAQTMNYLTEHGLLEYAVLEEKAAAATTRHNELSAQIKAAETRMAEIAVLRPHIINYVKTREVYAAYRKAGYSKKFLAEHEADI
;
A
#
# COMPACT_ATOMS: atom_id res chain seq x y z
N MET A 1 9.94 8.09 5.96
CA MET A 1 9.46 9.48 5.80
C MET A 1 8.84 9.66 4.44
N ALA A 2 7.72 10.37 4.35
CA ALA A 2 7.04 10.58 3.09
C ALA A 2 6.48 12.00 3.04
N THR A 3 6.79 12.71 1.97
CA THR A 3 6.11 13.97 1.64
C THR A 3 5.07 13.68 0.56
N THR A 4 3.87 14.21 0.74
CA THR A 4 2.76 13.99 -0.20
C THR A 4 2.91 14.88 -1.44
N ARG A 5 2.03 14.66 -2.41
CA ARG A 5 1.83 15.59 -3.53
C ARG A 5 1.35 16.96 -3.06
N ILE A 6 1.54 17.96 -3.92
CA ILE A 6 0.89 19.27 -3.81
C ILE A 6 -0.60 19.10 -4.07
N MET A 7 -1.43 19.55 -3.13
CA MET A 7 -2.88 19.54 -3.22
C MET A 7 -3.37 20.97 -3.46
N PRO A 8 -3.94 21.28 -4.63
CA PRO A 8 -4.56 22.58 -4.86
C PRO A 8 -5.83 22.71 -4.02
N LEU A 9 -6.00 23.87 -3.39
CA LEU A 9 -7.21 24.26 -2.71
C LEU A 9 -8.07 25.09 -3.65
N HIS A 10 -9.30 24.62 -3.89
CA HIS A 10 -10.33 25.33 -4.63
C HIS A 10 -11.48 25.69 -3.67
N ILE A 11 -12.36 26.59 -4.10
CA ILE A 11 -13.57 26.97 -3.37
C ILE A 11 -14.37 25.72 -2.97
N GLY A 12 -14.59 24.80 -3.92
CA GLY A 12 -15.42 23.62 -3.71
C GLY A 12 -16.92 23.96 -3.75
N LYS A 13 -17.77 22.93 -3.64
CA LYS A 13 -19.23 23.11 -3.76
C LYS A 13 -19.80 23.75 -2.49
N GLY A 14 -20.61 24.79 -2.66
CA GLY A 14 -21.42 25.39 -1.58
C GLY A 14 -20.64 26.22 -0.55
N ARG A 15 -19.41 26.63 -0.86
CA ARG A 15 -18.57 27.47 0.01
C ARG A 15 -18.18 28.77 -0.67
N THR A 16 -17.85 29.78 0.12
CA THR A 16 -17.17 30.99 -0.37
C THR A 16 -15.66 30.79 -0.42
N GLU A 17 -14.94 31.69 -1.09
CA GLU A 17 -13.47 31.69 -1.08
C GLU A 17 -12.91 31.79 0.34
N SER A 18 -13.53 32.64 1.16
CA SER A 18 -13.13 32.83 2.56
C SER A 18 -13.31 31.57 3.38
N GLN A 19 -14.46 30.92 3.26
CA GLN A 19 -14.73 29.66 3.97
C GLN A 19 -13.74 28.58 3.55
N ALA A 20 -13.45 28.45 2.24
CA ALA A 20 -12.54 27.41 1.76
C ALA A 20 -11.11 27.55 2.33
N VAL A 21 -10.61 28.78 2.50
CA VAL A 21 -9.28 29.04 3.07
C VAL A 21 -9.30 28.94 4.60
N SER A 22 -10.32 29.49 5.27
CA SER A 22 -10.49 29.37 6.73
C SER A 22 -10.59 27.90 7.15
N ASP A 23 -11.46 27.11 6.50
CA ASP A 23 -11.68 25.70 6.81
C ASP A 23 -10.36 24.90 6.87
N ILE A 24 -9.47 25.13 5.89
CA ILE A 24 -8.22 24.39 5.84
C ILE A 24 -7.20 24.93 6.85
N ILE A 25 -7.12 26.25 7.05
CA ILE A 25 -6.20 26.87 8.01
C ILE A 25 -6.60 26.46 9.43
N ASP A 26 -7.86 26.58 9.80
CA ASP A 26 -8.41 26.17 11.10
C ASP A 26 -8.20 24.67 11.36
N TYR A 27 -8.40 23.84 10.34
CA TYR A 27 -8.17 22.41 10.45
C TYR A 27 -6.70 22.08 10.74
N VAL A 28 -5.75 22.75 10.07
CA VAL A 28 -4.33 22.47 10.25
C VAL A 28 -3.75 23.17 11.46
N SER A 29 -4.27 24.31 11.90
CA SER A 29 -3.78 25.09 13.05
C SER A 29 -4.36 24.59 14.38
N ASN A 30 -5.29 23.64 14.37
CA ASN A 30 -5.99 23.12 15.54
C ASN A 30 -5.08 22.98 16.78
N PRO A 31 -5.35 23.75 17.86
CA PRO A 31 -4.53 23.79 19.08
C PRO A 31 -4.26 22.44 19.72
N GLN A 32 -5.21 21.50 19.63
CA GLN A 32 -5.06 20.14 20.20
C GLN A 32 -3.98 19.33 19.50
N LYS A 33 -3.64 19.68 18.25
CA LYS A 33 -2.65 18.99 17.44
C LYS A 33 -1.32 19.74 17.36
N THR A 34 -1.31 21.03 17.68
CA THR A 34 -0.20 21.96 17.41
C THR A 34 0.41 22.55 18.69
N ASP A 35 0.29 21.84 19.81
CA ASP A 35 0.78 22.29 21.12
C ASP A 35 0.25 23.70 21.47
N ASN A 36 -1.09 23.81 21.51
CA ASN A 36 -1.80 25.06 21.77
C ASN A 36 -1.44 26.21 20.80
N GLY A 37 -1.03 25.88 19.57
CA GLY A 37 -0.63 26.84 18.55
C GLY A 37 0.86 27.18 18.54
N ARG A 38 1.67 26.69 19.50
CA ARG A 38 3.13 26.93 19.55
C ARG A 38 3.86 26.36 18.33
N LEU A 39 3.30 25.32 17.71
CA LEU A 39 3.84 24.67 16.53
C LEU A 39 3.22 25.17 15.21
N VAL A 40 2.75 26.41 15.19
CA VAL A 40 2.24 27.10 14.00
C VAL A 40 3.18 28.26 13.67
N THR A 41 3.75 28.24 12.46
CA THR A 41 4.68 29.28 12.00
C THR A 41 4.21 29.87 10.68
N GLY A 42 4.03 31.18 10.63
CA GLY A 42 3.75 31.96 9.41
C GLY A 42 5.01 32.57 8.78
N PHE A 43 4.98 32.79 7.47
CA PHE A 43 5.97 33.56 6.74
C PHE A 43 5.29 34.50 5.76
N ALA A 44 5.66 35.79 5.84
CA ALA A 44 5.02 36.87 5.10
C ALA A 44 3.49 36.90 5.27
N CYS A 45 3.02 36.33 6.39
CA CYS A 45 1.67 36.41 6.90
C CYS A 45 1.66 36.15 8.41
N ASP A 46 0.66 36.69 9.12
CA ASP A 46 0.35 36.25 10.48
C ASP A 46 -0.50 34.99 10.40
N SER A 47 -0.02 33.90 11.01
CA SER A 47 -0.70 32.60 10.94
C SER A 47 -2.12 32.59 11.52
N ARG A 48 -2.47 33.56 12.38
CA ARG A 48 -3.79 33.67 13.00
C ARG A 48 -4.85 34.28 12.06
N VAL A 49 -4.41 35.01 11.05
CA VAL A 49 -5.27 35.71 10.07
C VAL A 49 -4.83 35.43 8.63
N ALA A 50 -4.09 34.33 8.43
CA ALA A 50 -3.52 33.97 7.15
C ALA A 50 -4.59 33.72 6.08
N ASP A 51 -5.80 33.32 6.47
CA ASP A 51 -6.96 33.21 5.58
C ASP A 51 -7.34 34.58 4.99
N ALA A 52 -7.49 35.59 5.84
CA ALA A 52 -7.83 36.95 5.44
C ALA A 52 -6.72 37.58 4.59
N GLU A 53 -5.46 37.41 4.99
CA GLU A 53 -4.31 37.94 4.24
C GLU A 53 -4.15 37.26 2.88
N PHE A 54 -4.44 35.96 2.76
CA PHE A 54 -4.41 35.27 1.47
C PHE A 54 -5.45 35.81 0.51
N LEU A 55 -6.66 36.08 1.00
CA LEU A 55 -7.74 36.68 0.21
C LEU A 55 -7.44 38.14 -0.14
N LEU A 56 -6.80 38.90 0.75
CA LEU A 56 -6.39 40.27 0.49
C LEU A 56 -5.41 40.31 -0.69
N ALA A 57 -4.36 39.49 -0.66
CA ALA A 57 -3.41 39.37 -1.77
C ALA A 57 -4.11 38.96 -3.09
N LYS A 58 -5.14 38.11 -3.02
CA LYS A 58 -5.95 37.78 -4.20
C LYS A 58 -6.76 38.97 -4.73
N ARG A 59 -7.39 39.76 -3.86
CA ARG A 59 -8.12 40.97 -4.27
C ARG A 59 -7.18 41.96 -4.94
N GLU A 60 -5.99 42.16 -4.38
CA GLU A 60 -4.94 43.00 -4.98
C GLU A 60 -4.49 42.45 -6.34
N TYR A 61 -4.29 41.14 -6.46
CA TYR A 61 -3.98 40.52 -7.75
C TYR A 61 -5.05 40.75 -8.82
N ILE A 62 -6.33 40.68 -8.44
CA ILE A 62 -7.44 40.99 -9.36
C ILE A 62 -7.41 42.47 -9.75
N SER A 63 -7.20 43.37 -8.79
CA SER A 63 -7.10 44.80 -9.03
C SER A 63 -5.94 45.16 -9.97
N THR A 64 -4.76 44.57 -9.74
CA THR A 64 -3.54 44.87 -10.51
C THR A 64 -3.53 44.24 -11.89
N THR A 65 -4.09 43.04 -12.05
CA THR A 65 -3.98 42.28 -13.31
C THR A 65 -5.25 42.20 -14.12
N GLY A 66 -6.41 42.51 -13.53
CA GLY A 66 -7.73 42.29 -14.13
C GLY A 66 -8.12 40.83 -14.32
N ARG A 67 -7.30 39.87 -13.87
CA ARG A 67 -7.52 38.43 -14.12
C ARG A 67 -8.41 37.80 -13.05
N VAL A 68 -9.62 37.41 -13.46
CA VAL A 68 -10.58 36.68 -12.61
C VAL A 68 -10.75 35.26 -13.13
N ARG A 69 -10.70 34.27 -12.23
CA ARG A 69 -11.03 32.86 -12.53
C ARG A 69 -12.26 32.45 -11.73
N GLY A 70 -13.05 31.52 -12.28
CA GLY A 70 -14.28 31.02 -11.68
C GLY A 70 -14.05 29.87 -10.71
N ALA A 71 -14.90 28.84 -10.79
CA ALA A 71 -14.91 27.70 -9.86
C ALA A 71 -13.62 26.86 -9.85
N ASP A 72 -12.79 26.96 -10.90
CA ASP A 72 -11.52 26.24 -11.03
C ASP A 72 -10.32 27.05 -10.52
N ASP A 73 -10.56 28.20 -9.88
CA ASP A 73 -9.50 28.99 -9.29
C ASP A 73 -8.82 28.26 -8.12
N VAL A 74 -7.50 28.34 -8.06
CA VAL A 74 -6.70 27.79 -6.96
C VAL A 74 -6.42 28.92 -5.98
N LEU A 75 -6.89 28.79 -4.74
CA LEU A 75 -6.72 29.79 -3.69
C LEU A 75 -5.40 29.61 -2.95
N ALA A 76 -5.04 28.36 -2.68
CA ALA A 76 -3.82 27.99 -1.97
C ALA A 76 -3.36 26.61 -2.40
N TYR A 77 -2.19 26.21 -1.93
CA TYR A 77 -1.66 24.87 -2.12
C TYR A 77 -1.25 24.29 -0.77
N HIS A 78 -1.38 22.97 -0.64
CA HIS A 78 -1.11 22.25 0.59
C HIS A 78 -0.22 21.03 0.34
N VAL A 79 0.82 20.87 1.16
CA VAL A 79 1.69 19.68 1.22
C VAL A 79 1.74 19.15 2.65
N ARG A 80 1.74 17.82 2.78
CA ARG A 80 2.02 17.14 4.05
C ARG A 80 3.42 16.53 4.02
N GLN A 81 4.17 16.75 5.09
CA GLN A 81 5.53 16.23 5.25
C GLN A 81 5.56 15.38 6.52
N SER A 82 5.85 14.08 6.40
CA SER A 82 5.79 13.14 7.53
C SER A 82 7.16 12.57 7.87
N PHE A 83 7.46 12.49 9.16
CA PHE A 83 8.74 12.02 9.69
C PHE A 83 8.63 10.61 10.31
N VAL A 84 9.76 9.91 10.50
CA VAL A 84 9.76 8.60 11.18
C VAL A 84 9.40 8.82 12.66
N PRO A 85 8.51 8.00 13.25
CA PRO A 85 8.25 8.02 14.69
C PRO A 85 9.53 8.04 15.52
N GLY A 86 9.62 8.95 16.48
CA GLY A 86 10.74 9.03 17.43
C GLY A 86 12.05 9.60 16.88
N GLU A 87 12.13 9.99 15.60
CA GLU A 87 13.39 10.48 15.02
C GLU A 87 13.61 11.99 15.17
N ILE A 88 12.53 12.77 15.24
CA ILE A 88 12.57 14.24 15.21
C ILE A 88 11.73 14.83 16.34
N THR A 89 12.10 16.00 16.85
CA THR A 89 11.27 16.76 17.79
C THR A 89 10.24 17.61 17.03
N PRO A 90 9.12 17.99 17.66
CA PRO A 90 8.10 18.83 17.01
C PRO A 90 8.64 20.18 16.51
N GLU A 91 9.52 20.82 17.29
CA GLU A 91 10.12 22.11 16.94
C GLU A 91 11.03 22.00 15.72
N GLU A 92 11.81 20.93 15.66
CA GLU A 92 12.74 20.67 14.56
C GLU A 92 11.98 20.26 13.30
N ALA A 93 10.91 19.48 13.43
CA ALA A 93 9.99 19.22 12.34
C ALA A 93 9.41 20.53 11.79
N ASN A 94 8.94 21.45 12.65
CA ASN A 94 8.43 22.74 12.21
C ASN A 94 9.49 23.55 11.46
N ARG A 95 10.71 23.64 12.01
CA ARG A 95 11.86 24.31 11.39
C ARG A 95 12.14 23.76 9.98
N LEU A 96 12.18 22.43 9.82
CA LEU A 96 12.38 21.79 8.52
C LEU A 96 11.20 22.03 7.56
N GLY A 97 9.98 22.15 8.06
CA GLY A 97 8.82 22.53 7.26
C GLY A 97 8.93 23.95 6.71
N VAL A 98 9.39 24.90 7.53
CA VAL A 98 9.66 26.28 7.10
C VAL A 98 10.78 26.34 6.07
N GLU A 99 11.86 25.58 6.29
CA GLU A 99 12.97 25.47 5.35
C GLU A 99 12.53 24.86 4.01
N PHE A 100 11.73 23.79 4.07
CA PHE A 100 11.12 23.17 2.90
C PHE A 100 10.29 24.19 2.11
N ALA A 101 9.40 24.93 2.78
CA ALA A 101 8.58 25.94 2.14
C ALA A 101 9.46 27.00 1.48
N LYS A 102 10.37 27.63 2.22
CA LYS A 102 11.29 28.67 1.69
C LYS A 102 12.06 28.21 0.46
N ARG A 103 12.63 26.99 0.48
CA ARG A 103 13.38 26.44 -0.66
C ARG A 103 12.46 26.10 -1.85
N PHE A 104 11.27 25.56 -1.60
CA PHE A 104 10.36 25.10 -2.66
C PHE A 104 9.70 26.26 -3.42
N ILE A 105 9.15 27.23 -2.69
CA ILE A 105 8.46 28.41 -3.26
C ILE A 105 9.38 29.63 -3.37
N LYS A 106 10.69 29.47 -3.10
CA LYS A 106 11.72 30.51 -3.25
C LYS A 106 11.39 31.83 -2.52
N GLY A 107 10.67 31.74 -1.40
CA GLY A 107 10.22 32.91 -0.62
C GLY A 107 9.25 33.84 -1.35
N SER A 108 8.68 33.44 -2.49
CA SER A 108 7.82 34.34 -3.29
C SER A 108 6.34 34.30 -2.92
N HIS A 109 5.94 33.45 -1.97
CA HIS A 109 4.55 33.30 -1.52
C HIS A 109 4.49 33.30 0.00
N ALA A 110 3.42 33.87 0.56
CA ALA A 110 3.11 33.73 1.98
C ALA A 110 2.72 32.29 2.31
N PHE A 111 3.10 31.78 3.47
CA PHE A 111 2.81 30.40 3.87
C PHE A 111 2.69 30.21 5.37
N VAL A 112 2.00 29.14 5.77
CA VAL A 112 1.86 28.66 7.15
C VAL A 112 2.32 27.22 7.24
N VAL A 113 3.09 26.91 8.29
CA VAL A 113 3.54 25.56 8.65
C VAL A 113 2.94 25.19 10.00
N CYS A 114 2.11 24.15 10.03
CA CYS A 114 1.55 23.61 11.26
C CYS A 114 2.08 22.19 11.50
N THR A 115 2.71 21.97 12.65
CA THR A 115 3.23 20.64 13.01
C THR A 115 2.25 19.91 13.91
N HIS A 116 1.83 18.72 13.49
CA HIS A 116 0.88 17.86 14.18
C HIS A 116 1.60 16.80 15.02
N ILE A 117 1.22 16.70 16.29
CA ILE A 117 1.74 15.75 17.29
C ILE A 117 0.67 14.77 17.81
N ASP A 118 -0.53 14.79 17.22
CA ASP A 118 -1.70 14.00 17.64
C ASP A 118 -1.68 12.53 17.18
N LYS A 119 -0.64 12.12 16.45
CA LYS A 119 -0.49 10.77 15.89
C LYS A 119 0.82 10.13 16.33
N SER A 120 0.97 8.84 16.02
CA SER A 120 2.20 8.08 16.25
C SER A 120 3.44 8.64 15.54
N HIS A 121 3.27 9.54 14.58
CA HIS A 121 4.36 10.23 13.90
C HIS A 121 4.07 11.73 13.80
N ILE A 122 5.15 12.50 13.94
CA ILE A 122 5.13 13.94 13.71
C ILE A 122 5.03 14.21 12.21
N HIS A 123 4.17 15.16 11.84
CA HIS A 123 4.01 15.58 10.46
C HIS A 123 3.67 17.07 10.35
N ASN A 124 4.17 17.72 9.32
CA ASN A 124 3.82 19.09 9.00
C ASN A 124 2.70 19.16 7.97
N HIS A 125 1.85 20.15 8.15
CA HIS A 125 0.95 20.70 7.15
C HIS A 125 1.51 22.04 6.69
N ILE A 126 1.86 22.14 5.41
CA ILE A 126 2.45 23.34 4.81
C ILE A 126 1.46 23.88 3.80
N ILE A 127 0.94 25.08 4.04
CA ILE A 127 -0.03 25.74 3.16
C ILE A 127 0.58 27.05 2.67
N TRP A 128 0.57 27.31 1.36
CA TRP A 128 1.01 28.59 0.81
C TRP A 128 -0.05 29.20 -0.11
N ASN A 129 -0.06 30.54 -0.14
CA ASN A 129 -0.97 31.30 -0.99
C ASN A 129 -0.67 31.01 -2.46
N ALA A 130 -1.72 30.82 -3.27
CA ALA A 130 -1.54 30.71 -4.70
C ALA A 130 -1.04 32.00 -5.34
N VAL A 131 -1.31 33.17 -4.76
CA VAL A 131 -0.82 34.48 -5.23
C VAL A 131 0.56 34.78 -4.62
N ASN A 132 1.46 35.35 -5.40
CA ASN A 132 2.79 35.73 -4.93
C ASN A 132 2.75 37.03 -4.10
N LEU A 133 3.85 37.32 -3.40
CA LEU A 133 3.93 38.50 -2.50
C LEU A 133 3.79 39.85 -3.24
N ASN A 134 4.10 39.90 -4.54
CA ASN A 134 3.93 41.10 -5.36
C ASN A 134 2.53 41.24 -5.95
N CYS A 135 1.64 40.28 -5.70
CA CYS A 135 0.27 40.26 -6.21
C CYS A 135 0.15 40.40 -7.74
N ASP A 136 1.16 40.00 -8.52
CA ASP A 136 1.14 40.09 -10.00
C ASP A 136 1.01 38.71 -10.68
N ARG A 137 1.28 37.62 -9.95
CA ARG A 137 1.33 36.26 -10.47
C ARG A 137 0.79 35.22 -9.49
N LYS A 138 0.41 34.06 -10.04
CA LYS A 138 0.05 32.88 -9.25
C LYS A 138 1.11 31.79 -9.37
N PHE A 139 1.25 30.97 -8.32
CA PHE A 139 2.10 29.78 -8.32
C PHE A 139 1.65 28.84 -9.44
N ARG A 140 2.60 28.44 -10.28
CA ARG A 140 2.34 27.53 -11.39
C ARG A 140 2.78 26.12 -11.02
N ASN A 141 1.84 25.30 -10.57
CA ASN A 141 2.10 23.88 -10.40
C ASN A 141 2.50 23.25 -11.74
N PHE A 142 3.44 22.30 -11.72
CA PHE A 142 4.08 21.74 -12.91
C PHE A 142 4.05 20.21 -12.90
N TRP A 143 4.15 19.62 -14.09
CA TRP A 143 4.24 18.18 -14.24
C TRP A 143 5.51 17.64 -13.57
N GLY A 144 5.37 16.66 -12.69
CA GLY A 144 6.48 16.15 -11.87
C GLY A 144 6.71 16.89 -10.56
N SER A 145 5.85 17.84 -10.17
CA SER A 145 5.97 18.56 -8.88
C SER A 145 5.97 17.63 -7.67
N THR A 146 5.24 16.51 -7.69
CA THR A 146 5.31 15.47 -6.64
C THR A 146 6.72 14.91 -6.48
N ARG A 147 7.44 14.66 -7.59
CA ARG A 147 8.82 14.18 -7.57
C ARG A 147 9.77 15.28 -7.07
N ALA A 148 9.52 16.54 -7.45
CA ALA A 148 10.31 17.68 -7.00
C ALA A 148 10.18 17.92 -5.49
N VAL A 149 8.93 17.96 -4.97
CA VAL A 149 8.62 18.07 -3.54
C VAL A 149 9.29 16.94 -2.76
N ARG A 150 9.15 15.70 -3.24
CA ARG A 150 9.78 14.56 -2.60
C ARG A 150 11.30 14.70 -2.56
N ARG A 151 11.94 14.96 -3.70
CA ARG A 151 13.40 15.10 -3.78
C ARG A 151 13.90 16.18 -2.85
N LEU A 152 13.23 17.34 -2.81
CA LEU A 152 13.58 18.42 -1.89
C LEU A 152 13.45 17.99 -0.43
N ASN A 153 12.36 17.31 -0.06
CA ASN A 153 12.21 16.77 1.28
C ASN A 153 13.34 15.79 1.62
N ASP A 154 13.61 14.82 0.75
CA ASP A 154 14.64 13.81 0.97
C ASP A 154 16.03 14.48 1.13
N THR A 155 16.32 15.50 0.32
CA THR A 155 17.53 16.34 0.46
C THR A 155 17.60 17.02 1.82
N ILE A 156 16.53 17.71 2.25
CA ILE A 156 16.49 18.39 3.55
C ILE A 156 16.66 17.40 4.71
N CYS A 157 16.01 16.24 4.63
CA CYS A 157 16.13 15.20 5.65
C CYS A 157 17.57 14.69 5.74
N VAL A 158 18.19 14.39 4.58
CA VAL A 158 19.57 13.95 4.48
C VAL A 158 20.56 15.00 5.01
N GLU A 159 20.41 16.27 4.62
CA GLU A 159 21.25 17.39 5.09
C GLU A 159 21.21 17.55 6.62
N ASN A 160 20.09 17.20 7.25
CA ASN A 160 19.87 17.32 8.69
C ASN A 160 20.02 15.98 9.44
N GLY A 161 20.41 14.89 8.77
CA GLY A 161 20.69 13.59 9.40
C GLY A 161 19.46 12.72 9.70
N TYR A 162 18.31 13.01 9.08
CA TYR A 162 17.06 12.25 9.21
C TYR A 162 16.91 11.17 8.14
N SER A 163 16.19 10.10 8.48
CA SER A 163 16.01 8.92 7.64
C SER A 163 15.13 9.21 6.42
N ILE A 164 15.50 8.68 5.26
CA ILE A 164 14.71 8.78 4.03
C ILE A 164 14.13 7.43 3.61
N VAL A 165 13.12 7.44 2.73
CA VAL A 165 12.67 6.22 2.05
C VAL A 165 13.47 6.10 0.76
N GLU A 166 14.51 5.28 0.78
CA GLU A 166 15.43 5.09 -0.35
C GLU A 166 14.74 4.51 -1.60
N ASP A 167 13.93 3.44 -1.43
CA ASP A 167 13.18 2.83 -2.51
C ASP A 167 11.65 2.90 -2.27
N PRO A 168 11.00 3.97 -2.71
CA PRO A 168 9.55 4.05 -2.61
C PRO A 168 8.85 3.12 -3.58
N LYS A 169 8.01 2.26 -3.02
CA LYS A 169 7.00 1.57 -3.84
C LYS A 169 6.11 2.60 -4.55
N PRO A 170 5.84 2.46 -5.86
CA PRO A 170 5.05 3.42 -6.65
C PRO A 170 3.65 3.67 -6.10
N HIS A 171 3.11 2.68 -5.38
CA HIS A 171 1.81 2.75 -4.72
C HIS A 171 1.98 2.33 -3.26
N GLY A 172 1.39 3.11 -2.34
CA GLY A 172 1.19 2.69 -0.97
C GLY A 172 0.26 1.47 -0.91
N LYS A 173 0.38 0.65 0.14
CA LYS A 173 -0.61 -0.38 0.41
C LYS A 173 -1.96 0.30 0.63
N SER A 174 -3.04 -0.20 0.03
CA SER A 174 -4.39 0.28 0.37
C SER A 174 -4.62 0.06 1.86
N TYR A 175 -5.43 0.91 2.51
CA TYR A 175 -5.70 0.84 3.95
C TYR A 175 -6.04 -0.58 4.43
N ASN A 176 -6.87 -1.30 3.66
CA ASN A 176 -7.24 -2.70 3.94
C ASN A 176 -6.05 -3.68 3.80
N LYS A 177 -5.08 -3.41 2.92
CA LYS A 177 -3.82 -4.19 2.82
C LYS A 177 -2.85 -3.86 3.96
N TRP A 178 -2.98 -2.70 4.60
CA TRP A 178 -2.13 -2.31 5.74
C TRP A 178 -2.62 -2.92 7.05
N LEU A 179 -3.94 -3.02 7.27
CA LEU A 179 -4.51 -3.67 8.47
C LEU A 179 -4.24 -5.18 8.58
N GLY A 180 -3.79 -5.84 7.52
CA GLY A 180 -3.52 -7.28 7.53
C GLY A 180 -4.76 -8.08 7.96
N ASP A 181 -4.60 -8.94 8.98
CA ASP A 181 -5.66 -9.82 9.50
C ASP A 181 -6.74 -9.07 10.28
N GLN A 182 -6.48 -7.85 10.75
CA GLN A 182 -7.47 -7.00 11.41
C GLN A 182 -8.39 -6.26 10.42
N ALA A 183 -8.13 -6.36 9.12
CA ALA A 183 -8.99 -5.76 8.12
C ALA A 183 -10.34 -6.48 8.09
N LYS A 184 -11.43 -5.71 8.26
CA LYS A 184 -12.78 -6.23 7.98
C LYS A 184 -12.77 -6.86 6.57
N PRO A 185 -13.25 -8.11 6.41
CA PRO A 185 -13.31 -8.76 5.12
C PRO A 185 -13.96 -7.83 4.10
N SER A 186 -13.39 -7.72 2.90
CA SER A 186 -14.08 -6.96 1.86
C SER A 186 -15.45 -7.60 1.58
N HIS A 187 -16.46 -6.83 1.16
CA HIS A 187 -17.80 -7.40 0.88
C HIS A 187 -17.75 -8.59 -0.10
N ARG A 188 -16.81 -8.61 -1.06
CA ARG A 188 -16.60 -9.77 -1.95
C ARG A 188 -15.98 -10.97 -1.25
N GLU A 189 -15.10 -10.72 -0.29
CA GLU A 189 -14.48 -11.77 0.53
C GLU A 189 -15.47 -12.33 1.54
N GLN A 190 -16.36 -11.50 2.08
CA GLN A 190 -17.51 -11.94 2.85
C GLN A 190 -18.43 -12.86 2.03
N LEU A 191 -18.70 -12.53 0.75
CA LEU A 191 -19.44 -13.42 -0.15
C LEU A 191 -18.72 -14.75 -0.38
N ARG A 192 -17.40 -14.75 -0.56
CA ARG A 192 -16.62 -16.00 -0.68
C ARG A 192 -16.73 -16.85 0.58
N MET A 193 -16.57 -16.25 1.76
CA MET A 193 -16.71 -16.94 3.04
C MET A 193 -18.11 -17.55 3.21
N MET A 194 -19.15 -16.82 2.80
CA MET A 194 -20.53 -17.33 2.81
C MET A 194 -20.70 -18.53 1.87
N ILE A 195 -20.10 -18.48 0.66
CA ILE A 195 -20.10 -19.61 -0.28
C ILE A 195 -19.33 -20.81 0.29
N ASP A 196 -18.16 -20.58 0.89
CA ASP A 196 -17.35 -21.63 1.51
C ASP A 196 -18.13 -22.34 2.62
N GLN A 197 -18.77 -21.57 3.50
CA GLN A 197 -19.62 -22.08 4.59
C GLN A 197 -20.88 -22.79 4.09
N ALA A 198 -21.49 -22.31 3.02
CA ALA A 198 -22.65 -22.95 2.42
C ALA A 198 -22.28 -24.26 1.72
N LEU A 199 -21.11 -24.34 1.08
CA LEU A 199 -20.59 -25.57 0.46
C LEU A 199 -20.17 -26.61 1.51
N GLU A 200 -19.68 -26.18 2.68
CA GLU A 200 -19.35 -27.08 3.80
C GLU A 200 -20.57 -27.85 4.33
N GLN A 201 -21.77 -27.26 4.20
CA GLN A 201 -23.04 -27.91 4.53
C GLN A 201 -23.51 -28.94 3.49
N LYS A 202 -22.76 -29.16 2.40
CA LYS A 202 -23.03 -30.13 1.33
C LYS A 202 -24.46 -30.04 0.77
N PRO A 203 -24.84 -28.91 0.15
CA PRO A 203 -26.18 -28.76 -0.42
C PRO A 203 -26.38 -29.74 -1.58
N ALA A 204 -27.61 -30.23 -1.72
CA ALA A 204 -27.96 -31.24 -2.73
C ALA A 204 -27.88 -30.71 -4.16
N ASP A 205 -28.20 -29.43 -4.35
CA ASP A 205 -28.17 -28.78 -5.65
C ASP A 205 -27.81 -27.29 -5.53
N PHE A 206 -27.69 -26.66 -6.69
CA PHE A 206 -27.30 -25.26 -6.78
C PHE A 206 -28.39 -24.31 -6.23
N ASP A 207 -29.67 -24.66 -6.33
CA ASP A 207 -30.76 -23.84 -5.78
C ASP A 207 -30.80 -23.92 -4.24
N ALA A 208 -30.44 -25.07 -3.65
CA ALA A 208 -30.24 -25.24 -2.21
C ALA A 208 -29.06 -24.41 -1.69
N LEU A 209 -27.96 -24.31 -2.45
CA LEU A 209 -26.87 -23.39 -2.13
C LEU A 209 -27.35 -21.93 -2.11
N LEU A 210 -28.15 -21.51 -3.09
CA LEU A 210 -28.69 -20.14 -3.12
C LEU A 210 -29.64 -19.85 -1.95
N LYS A 211 -30.41 -20.84 -1.50
CA LYS A 211 -31.25 -20.73 -0.29
C LYS A 211 -30.41 -20.54 0.96
N LEU A 212 -29.35 -21.35 1.14
CA LEU A 212 -28.43 -21.21 2.27
C LEU A 212 -27.77 -19.83 2.29
N LEU A 213 -27.35 -19.32 1.13
CA LEU A 213 -26.81 -17.96 1.03
C LEU A 213 -27.84 -16.89 1.41
N ALA A 214 -29.10 -17.05 1.02
CA ALA A 214 -30.18 -16.15 1.40
C ALA A 214 -30.46 -16.17 2.91
N GLU A 215 -30.44 -17.34 3.53
CA GLU A 215 -30.57 -17.52 4.99
C GLU A 215 -29.41 -16.86 5.75
N MET A 216 -28.21 -16.86 5.18
CA MET A 216 -27.04 -16.15 5.71
C MET A 216 -27.07 -14.62 5.44
N GLY A 217 -28.17 -14.10 4.90
CA GLY A 217 -28.40 -12.67 4.67
C GLY A 217 -27.86 -12.12 3.35
N CYS A 218 -27.47 -12.97 2.41
CA CYS A 218 -27.08 -12.53 1.07
C CYS A 218 -28.31 -12.37 0.16
N GLU A 219 -28.54 -11.17 -0.40
CA GLU A 219 -29.62 -11.01 -1.39
C GLU A 219 -29.18 -11.65 -2.73
N VAL A 220 -29.92 -12.67 -3.16
CA VAL A 220 -29.72 -13.35 -4.44
C VAL A 220 -30.71 -12.79 -5.47
N SER A 221 -30.22 -12.27 -6.59
CA SER A 221 -31.05 -11.80 -7.70
C SER A 221 -30.58 -12.34 -9.04
N ARG A 222 -31.51 -12.56 -9.96
CA ARG A 222 -31.21 -12.98 -11.34
C ARG A 222 -31.43 -11.80 -12.29
N ARG A 223 -30.48 -11.56 -13.20
CA ARG A 223 -30.68 -10.66 -14.35
C ARG A 223 -30.21 -11.36 -15.62
N GLY A 224 -31.17 -11.90 -16.38
CA GLY A 224 -30.89 -12.80 -17.49
C GLY A 224 -30.28 -14.11 -16.96
N GLN A 225 -29.25 -14.61 -17.65
CA GLN A 225 -28.50 -15.82 -17.26
C GLN A 225 -27.49 -15.59 -16.10
N ALA A 226 -27.29 -14.34 -15.65
CA ALA A 226 -26.28 -14.04 -14.63
C ALA A 226 -26.89 -13.92 -13.22
N ILE A 227 -26.32 -14.67 -12.28
CA ILE A 227 -26.66 -14.63 -10.86
C ILE A 227 -25.86 -13.54 -10.16
N ARG A 228 -26.57 -12.74 -9.36
CA ARG A 228 -26.03 -11.63 -8.60
C ARG A 228 -26.21 -11.87 -7.11
N LEU A 229 -25.12 -11.71 -6.37
CA LEU A 229 -25.04 -11.82 -4.93
C LEU A 229 -24.74 -10.46 -4.32
N LYS A 230 -25.43 -10.11 -3.24
CA LYS A 230 -25.22 -8.88 -2.49
C LYS A 230 -25.05 -9.21 -1.01
N ALA A 231 -23.86 -8.93 -0.51
CA ALA A 231 -23.54 -9.11 0.91
C ALA A 231 -24.39 -8.17 1.79
N PRO A 232 -24.68 -8.55 3.05
CA PRO A 232 -25.37 -7.69 4.02
C PRO A 232 -24.73 -6.31 4.11
N GLY A 233 -25.53 -5.26 3.95
CA GLY A 233 -25.07 -3.87 4.04
C GLY A 233 -24.26 -3.35 2.84
N TRP A 234 -24.03 -4.17 1.81
CA TRP A 234 -23.31 -3.74 0.61
C TRP A 234 -24.24 -3.06 -0.39
N LYS A 235 -23.93 -1.81 -0.80
CA LYS A 235 -24.73 -1.08 -1.81
C LYS A 235 -24.57 -1.60 -3.25
N ASN A 236 -23.50 -2.34 -3.51
CA ASN A 236 -23.22 -2.89 -4.84
C ASN A 236 -23.53 -4.39 -4.90
N VAL A 237 -23.62 -4.94 -6.10
CA VAL A 237 -23.82 -6.38 -6.35
C VAL A 237 -22.57 -7.00 -6.96
N ALA A 238 -22.24 -8.24 -6.58
CA ALA A 238 -21.27 -9.08 -7.27
C ALA A 238 -22.02 -10.02 -8.22
N ARG A 239 -21.43 -10.33 -9.36
CA ARG A 239 -21.86 -11.45 -10.21
C ARG A 239 -21.05 -12.67 -9.82
N MET A 240 -21.63 -13.86 -9.93
CA MET A 240 -20.91 -15.13 -9.78
C MET A 240 -20.09 -15.44 -11.05
N ASP A 241 -19.24 -14.49 -11.44
CA ASP A 241 -18.35 -14.56 -12.60
C ASP A 241 -16.88 -14.58 -12.17
N GLU A 242 -15.95 -14.54 -13.13
CA GLU A 242 -14.51 -14.51 -12.89
C GLU A 242 -14.06 -13.41 -11.90
N LYS A 243 -14.85 -12.35 -11.71
CA LYS A 243 -14.52 -11.23 -10.81
C LYS A 243 -14.75 -11.59 -9.33
N LEU A 244 -15.55 -12.62 -9.04
CA LEU A 244 -15.63 -13.19 -7.70
C LEU A 244 -14.38 -14.03 -7.40
N GLY A 245 -13.64 -14.47 -8.41
CA GLY A 245 -12.37 -15.19 -8.31
C GLY A 245 -12.51 -16.64 -8.76
N GLN A 246 -11.38 -17.22 -9.19
CA GLN A 246 -11.28 -18.63 -9.55
C GLN A 246 -11.69 -19.51 -8.37
N GLY A 247 -12.54 -20.51 -8.61
CA GLY A 247 -13.21 -21.36 -7.62
C GLY A 247 -14.61 -20.89 -7.19
N TYR A 248 -15.04 -19.69 -7.58
CA TYR A 248 -16.30 -19.09 -7.13
C TYR A 248 -17.25 -18.70 -8.27
N ASN A 249 -16.97 -19.12 -9.50
CA ASN A 249 -17.90 -18.91 -10.60
C ASN A 249 -19.02 -19.96 -10.59
N GLU A 250 -20.14 -19.65 -11.26
CA GLU A 250 -21.31 -20.54 -11.27
C GLU A 250 -20.99 -21.95 -11.82
N ALA A 251 -20.20 -22.04 -12.90
CA ALA A 251 -19.87 -23.32 -13.53
C ALA A 251 -18.99 -24.20 -12.62
N GLU A 252 -18.02 -23.60 -11.94
CA GLU A 252 -17.11 -24.28 -11.01
C GLU A 252 -17.86 -24.74 -9.76
N ILE A 253 -18.74 -23.92 -9.20
CA ILE A 253 -19.56 -24.30 -8.06
C ILE A 253 -20.53 -25.44 -8.44
N ARG A 254 -21.14 -25.39 -9.63
CA ARG A 254 -21.96 -26.50 -10.14
C ARG A 254 -21.12 -27.77 -10.31
N ALA A 255 -19.90 -27.67 -10.83
CA ALA A 255 -18.98 -28.80 -10.94
C ALA A 255 -18.55 -29.36 -9.57
N VAL A 256 -18.40 -28.50 -8.55
CA VAL A 256 -18.16 -28.92 -7.17
C VAL A 256 -19.34 -29.70 -6.61
N LEU A 257 -20.57 -29.19 -6.80
CA LEU A 257 -21.78 -29.85 -6.33
C LEU A 257 -22.07 -31.17 -7.08
N ALA A 258 -21.69 -31.25 -8.36
CA ALA A 258 -21.74 -32.48 -9.14
C ALA A 258 -20.64 -33.49 -8.78
N GLY A 259 -19.71 -33.13 -7.88
CA GLY A 259 -18.58 -33.98 -7.47
C GLY A 259 -17.45 -34.09 -8.50
N GLU A 260 -17.48 -33.28 -9.57
CA GLU A 260 -16.45 -33.27 -10.62
C GLU A 260 -15.18 -32.52 -10.20
N LYS A 261 -15.29 -31.62 -9.22
CA LYS A 261 -14.18 -30.81 -8.69
C LYS A 261 -14.25 -30.69 -7.17
N GLU A 262 -13.08 -30.64 -6.52
CA GLU A 262 -12.99 -30.33 -5.10
C GLU A 262 -12.89 -28.81 -4.90
N HIS A 263 -13.75 -28.25 -4.04
CA HIS A 263 -13.70 -26.84 -3.70
C HIS A 263 -12.50 -26.55 -2.81
N THR A 264 -11.64 -25.62 -3.24
CA THR A 264 -10.50 -25.18 -2.44
C THR A 264 -10.70 -23.72 -2.02
N PRO A 265 -11.04 -23.47 -0.73
CA PRO A 265 -11.22 -22.11 -0.24
C PRO A 265 -9.95 -21.28 -0.45
N ARG A 266 -10.13 -20.02 -0.84
CA ARG A 266 -8.99 -19.12 -1.06
C ARG A 266 -8.29 -18.82 0.27
N LYS A 267 -7.13 -19.45 0.51
CA LYS A 267 -6.29 -19.15 1.68
C LYS A 267 -5.82 -17.68 1.66
N LYS A 268 -6.09 -16.94 2.73
CA LYS A 268 -5.46 -15.64 2.98
C LYS A 268 -3.96 -15.87 3.17
N THR A 269 -3.14 -15.20 2.37
CA THR A 269 -1.70 -15.12 2.66
C THR A 269 -1.55 -14.19 3.86
N ALA A 270 -1.47 -14.77 5.07
CA ALA A 270 -1.14 -14.02 6.27
C ALA A 270 0.25 -13.40 6.06
N VAL A 271 0.31 -12.08 5.93
CA VAL A 271 1.58 -11.35 5.82
C VAL A 271 2.11 -11.25 7.25
N GLN A 272 3.02 -12.14 7.61
CA GLN A 272 3.72 -12.04 8.90
C GLN A 272 4.45 -10.70 8.98
N PRO A 273 4.46 -10.04 10.16
CA PRO A 273 5.27 -8.86 10.36
C PRO A 273 6.73 -9.20 10.06
N GLU A 274 7.37 -8.44 9.16
CA GLU A 274 8.77 -8.67 8.83
C GLU A 274 9.61 -8.46 10.11
N PRO A 275 10.48 -9.42 10.48
CA PRO A 275 11.38 -9.23 11.60
C PRO A 275 12.30 -8.02 11.33
N PRO A 276 12.79 -7.34 12.38
CA PRO A 276 13.71 -6.24 12.23
C PRO A 276 14.95 -6.71 11.45
N LYS A 277 15.23 -6.05 10.32
CA LYS A 277 16.38 -6.35 9.46
C LYS A 277 17.57 -5.52 9.93
N VAL A 278 18.69 -6.17 10.20
CA VAL A 278 19.99 -5.51 10.36
C VAL A 278 20.50 -5.21 8.94
N ASN A 279 20.66 -3.93 8.59
CA ASN A 279 21.23 -3.55 7.30
C ASN A 279 22.74 -3.41 7.41
N LEU A 280 23.43 -3.65 6.30
CA LEU A 280 24.87 -3.43 6.19
C LEU A 280 25.19 -1.92 6.26
N LEU A 281 26.38 -1.60 6.78
CA LEU A 281 26.90 -0.24 6.82
C LEU A 281 27.08 0.29 5.39
N VAL A 282 26.76 1.57 5.20
CA VAL A 282 26.96 2.27 3.93
C VAL A 282 28.43 2.66 3.81
N ASP A 283 29.09 2.24 2.72
CA ASP A 283 30.39 2.78 2.34
C ASP A 283 30.22 4.23 1.87
N ILE A 284 30.57 5.16 2.77
CA ILE A 284 30.42 6.59 2.54
C ILE A 284 31.31 7.04 1.38
N GLN A 285 32.53 6.51 1.26
CA GLN A 285 33.48 6.96 0.24
C GLN A 285 33.05 6.49 -1.14
N ALA A 286 32.64 5.23 -1.28
CA ALA A 286 32.09 4.72 -2.54
C ALA A 286 30.85 5.52 -2.98
N LYS A 287 29.98 5.90 -2.04
CA LYS A 287 28.78 6.71 -2.35
C LYS A 287 29.12 8.15 -2.72
N LEU A 288 30.12 8.76 -2.09
CA LEU A 288 30.64 10.08 -2.49
C LEU A 288 31.22 10.06 -3.90
N GLN A 289 32.02 9.04 -4.24
CA GLN A 289 32.55 8.85 -5.60
C GLN A 289 31.43 8.66 -6.63
N ALA A 290 30.30 8.05 -6.25
CA ALA A 290 29.11 7.93 -7.09
C ALA A 290 28.29 9.23 -7.24
N GLY A 291 28.83 10.38 -6.84
CA GLY A 291 28.22 11.70 -7.03
C GLY A 291 27.20 12.10 -5.95
N LYS A 292 27.22 11.45 -4.78
CA LYS A 292 26.40 11.89 -3.63
C LYS A 292 27.06 13.08 -2.94
N GLY A 293 26.26 14.09 -2.57
CA GLY A 293 26.74 15.31 -1.94
C GLY A 293 27.05 15.17 -0.44
N ALA A 294 27.60 16.24 0.15
CA ALA A 294 28.00 16.30 1.56
C ALA A 294 26.86 15.95 2.55
N GLY A 295 25.62 16.30 2.23
CA GLY A 295 24.46 15.92 3.04
C GLY A 295 24.31 14.40 3.14
N TYR A 296 24.50 13.67 2.04
CA TYR A 296 24.42 12.20 2.02
C TYR A 296 25.50 11.57 2.90
N ALA A 297 26.69 12.16 2.94
CA ALA A 297 27.76 11.72 3.82
C ALA A 297 27.37 11.88 5.30
N ARG A 298 26.76 13.02 5.67
CA ARG A 298 26.29 13.29 7.03
C ARG A 298 25.19 12.30 7.44
N TRP A 299 24.22 12.07 6.57
CA TRP A 299 23.19 11.05 6.78
C TRP A 299 23.80 9.65 6.93
N ALA A 300 24.72 9.25 6.03
CA ALA A 300 25.33 7.93 6.06
C ALA A 300 26.14 7.69 7.35
N LYS A 301 26.77 8.73 7.91
CA LYS A 301 27.41 8.64 9.24
C LYS A 301 26.40 8.31 10.34
N VAL A 302 25.29 9.05 10.41
CA VAL A 302 24.24 8.84 11.42
C VAL A 302 23.56 7.48 11.22
N PHE A 303 23.30 7.10 9.97
CA PHE A 303 22.75 5.80 9.60
C PHE A 303 23.68 4.67 10.05
N ASN A 304 24.97 4.74 9.72
CA ASN A 304 25.96 3.74 10.12
C ASN A 304 26.05 3.65 11.65
N LEU A 305 26.05 4.77 12.37
CA LEU A 305 26.00 4.79 13.83
C LEU A 305 24.77 4.06 14.39
N LYS A 306 23.58 4.34 13.84
CA LYS A 306 22.34 3.64 14.22
C LYS A 306 22.41 2.14 13.92
N GLN A 307 22.93 1.76 12.76
CA GLN A 307 23.10 0.34 12.39
C GLN A 307 24.12 -0.36 13.29
N MET A 308 25.25 0.29 13.62
CA MET A 308 26.23 -0.23 14.57
C MET A 308 25.63 -0.44 15.95
N ALA A 309 24.84 0.52 16.45
CA ALA A 309 24.15 0.38 17.74
C ALA A 309 23.14 -0.78 17.72
N GLN A 310 22.38 -0.93 16.63
CA GLN A 310 21.45 -2.07 16.47
C GLN A 310 22.20 -3.41 16.45
N THR A 311 23.31 -3.50 15.70
CA THR A 311 24.17 -4.69 15.69
C THR A 311 24.74 -4.96 17.08
N MET A 312 25.24 -3.96 17.78
CA MET A 312 25.79 -4.12 19.13
C MET A 312 24.74 -4.61 20.12
N ASN A 313 23.53 -4.05 20.08
CA ASN A 313 22.40 -4.50 20.90
C ASN A 313 22.05 -5.96 20.59
N TYR A 314 21.93 -6.31 19.31
CA TYR A 314 21.63 -7.68 18.89
C TYR A 314 22.70 -8.67 19.38
N LEU A 315 23.98 -8.34 19.19
CA LEU A 315 25.10 -9.18 19.65
C LEU A 315 25.08 -9.33 21.17
N THR A 316 24.79 -8.25 21.91
CA THR A 316 24.70 -8.28 23.38
C THR A 316 23.55 -9.16 23.86
N GLU A 317 22.34 -8.95 23.32
CA GLU A 317 21.13 -9.71 23.68
C GLU A 317 21.26 -11.22 23.41
N HIS A 318 22.03 -11.61 22.40
CA HIS A 318 22.19 -13.01 21.98
C HIS A 318 23.49 -13.66 22.48
N GLY A 319 24.27 -12.94 23.30
CA GLY A 319 25.56 -13.43 23.83
C GLY A 319 26.61 -13.69 22.75
N LEU A 320 26.65 -12.86 21.71
CA LEU A 320 27.49 -12.99 20.51
C LEU A 320 28.63 -11.97 20.44
N LEU A 321 29.03 -11.40 21.59
CA LEU A 321 30.13 -10.44 21.64
C LEU A 321 31.50 -11.10 21.41
N GLU A 322 31.62 -12.39 21.73
CA GLU A 322 32.81 -13.18 21.48
C GLU A 322 32.84 -13.70 20.04
N TYR A 323 33.93 -13.41 19.32
CA TYR A 323 34.07 -13.77 17.90
C TYR A 323 33.91 -15.27 17.66
N ALA A 324 34.51 -16.11 18.51
CA ALA A 324 34.42 -17.57 18.38
C ALA A 324 32.96 -18.06 18.48
N VAL A 325 32.17 -17.50 19.41
CA VAL A 325 30.75 -17.86 19.59
C VAL A 325 29.92 -17.39 18.39
N LEU A 326 30.23 -16.20 17.87
CA LEU A 326 29.57 -15.68 16.67
C LEU A 326 29.89 -16.53 15.43
N GLU A 327 31.15 -16.90 15.25
CA GLU A 327 31.61 -17.76 14.14
C GLU A 327 30.93 -19.14 14.19
N GLU A 328 30.88 -19.76 15.37
CA GLU A 328 30.20 -21.04 15.58
C GLU A 328 28.70 -20.94 15.24
N LYS A 329 28.00 -19.93 15.77
CA LYS A 329 26.57 -19.73 15.45
C LYS A 329 26.33 -19.42 13.98
N ALA A 330 27.23 -18.66 13.34
CA ALA A 330 27.15 -18.36 11.92
C ALA A 330 27.31 -19.64 11.09
N ALA A 331 28.32 -20.46 11.39
CA ALA A 331 28.53 -21.74 10.73
C ALA A 331 27.32 -22.69 10.92
N ALA A 332 26.81 -22.80 12.13
CA ALA A 332 25.61 -23.61 12.41
C ALA A 332 24.38 -23.11 11.65
N ALA A 333 24.16 -21.79 11.58
CA ALA A 333 23.07 -21.19 10.82
C ALA A 333 23.23 -21.43 9.31
N THR A 334 24.44 -21.33 8.77
CA THR A 334 24.75 -21.62 7.36
C THR A 334 24.49 -23.09 7.03
N THR A 335 24.93 -24.02 7.88
CA THR A 335 24.67 -25.45 7.69
C THR A 335 23.17 -25.73 7.68
N ARG A 336 22.43 -25.23 8.68
CA ARG A 336 20.98 -25.39 8.76
C ARG A 336 20.26 -24.79 7.54
N HIS A 337 20.70 -23.62 7.08
CA HIS A 337 20.16 -23.00 5.88
C HIS A 337 20.37 -23.89 4.64
N ASN A 338 21.57 -24.44 4.47
CA ASN A 338 21.90 -25.30 3.34
C ASN A 338 21.09 -26.60 3.37
N GLU A 339 20.93 -27.21 4.54
CA GLU A 339 20.07 -28.39 4.73
C GLU A 339 18.61 -28.09 4.38
N LEU A 340 18.05 -27.00 4.89
CA LEU A 340 16.67 -26.59 4.59
C LEU A 340 16.51 -26.27 3.10
N SER A 341 17.49 -25.61 2.48
CA SER A 341 17.48 -25.33 1.03
C SER A 341 17.47 -26.61 0.21
N ALA A 342 18.25 -27.62 0.61
CA ALA A 342 18.26 -28.93 -0.04
C ALA A 342 16.90 -29.64 0.12
N GLN A 343 16.31 -29.61 1.31
CA GLN A 343 14.97 -30.19 1.56
C GLN A 343 13.89 -29.50 0.73
N ILE A 344 13.92 -28.17 0.62
CA ILE A 344 12.99 -27.40 -0.20
C ILE A 344 13.11 -27.83 -1.67
N LYS A 345 14.34 -27.89 -2.21
CA LYS A 345 14.56 -28.35 -3.60
C LYS A 345 14.09 -29.78 -3.84
N ALA A 346 14.32 -30.68 -2.89
CA ALA A 346 13.84 -32.06 -2.98
C ALA A 346 12.30 -32.12 -2.97
N ALA A 347 11.65 -31.36 -2.09
CA ALA A 347 10.20 -31.26 -2.03
C ALA A 347 9.60 -30.65 -3.32
N GLU A 348 10.20 -29.60 -3.87
CA GLU A 348 9.79 -29.00 -5.14
C GLU A 348 9.89 -29.99 -6.30
N THR A 349 10.98 -30.77 -6.36
CA THR A 349 11.17 -31.82 -7.36
C THR A 349 10.09 -32.89 -7.22
N ARG A 350 9.82 -33.34 -5.99
CA ARG A 350 8.78 -34.33 -5.72
C ARG A 350 7.38 -33.82 -6.07
N MET A 351 7.09 -32.54 -5.81
CA MET A 351 5.84 -31.91 -6.21
C MET A 351 5.68 -31.89 -7.73
N ALA A 352 6.75 -31.60 -8.48
CA ALA A 352 6.73 -31.65 -9.93
C ALA A 352 6.49 -33.07 -10.46
N GLU A 353 7.14 -34.09 -9.89
CA GLU A 353 6.89 -35.49 -10.22
C GLU A 353 5.43 -35.90 -9.97
N ILE A 354 4.89 -35.55 -8.80
CA ILE A 354 3.49 -35.85 -8.45
C ILE A 354 2.53 -35.15 -9.41
N ALA A 355 2.83 -33.92 -9.82
CA ALA A 355 2.02 -33.18 -10.78
C ALA A 355 1.96 -33.88 -12.15
N VAL A 356 3.02 -34.60 -12.56
CA VAL A 356 3.06 -35.41 -13.79
C VAL A 356 2.40 -36.78 -13.59
N LEU A 357 2.62 -37.44 -12.46
CA LEU A 357 2.02 -38.76 -12.19
C LEU A 357 0.50 -38.69 -12.07
N ARG A 358 -0.04 -37.60 -11.52
CA ARG A 358 -1.48 -37.41 -11.34
C ARG A 358 -2.29 -37.59 -12.64
N PRO A 359 -2.00 -36.91 -13.77
CA PRO A 359 -2.70 -37.14 -15.02
C PRO A 359 -2.48 -38.54 -15.59
N HIS A 360 -1.28 -39.15 -15.44
CA HIS A 360 -1.05 -40.53 -15.88
C HIS A 360 -1.94 -41.53 -15.14
N ILE A 361 -2.09 -41.39 -13.81
CA ILE A 361 -2.96 -42.24 -13.01
C ILE A 361 -4.43 -42.04 -13.42
N ILE A 362 -4.87 -40.80 -13.60
CA ILE A 362 -6.25 -40.50 -14.03
C ILE A 362 -6.52 -41.10 -15.42
N ASN A 363 -5.60 -40.94 -16.37
CA ASN A 363 -5.73 -41.49 -17.71
C ASN A 363 -5.78 -43.02 -17.65
N TYR A 364 -4.88 -43.66 -16.90
CA TYR A 364 -4.89 -45.11 -16.72
C TYR A 364 -6.21 -45.62 -16.14
N VAL A 365 -6.76 -44.97 -15.11
CA VAL A 365 -8.06 -45.36 -14.53
C VAL A 365 -9.18 -45.26 -15.57
N LYS A 366 -9.17 -44.22 -16.41
CA LYS A 366 -10.18 -44.03 -17.47
C LYS A 366 -10.06 -45.05 -18.60
N THR A 367 -8.84 -45.38 -19.02
CA THR A 367 -8.59 -46.24 -20.19
C THR A 367 -8.49 -47.72 -19.85
N ARG A 368 -8.25 -48.09 -18.59
CA ARG A 368 -8.02 -49.50 -18.17
C ARG A 368 -9.15 -50.45 -18.57
N GLU A 369 -10.40 -50.08 -18.32
CA GLU A 369 -11.55 -50.96 -18.62
C GLU A 369 -11.76 -51.12 -20.14
N VAL A 370 -11.60 -50.04 -20.90
CA VAL A 370 -11.68 -50.04 -22.37
C VAL A 370 -10.55 -50.89 -22.97
N TYR A 371 -9.33 -50.72 -22.46
CA TYR A 371 -8.17 -51.51 -22.87
C TYR A 371 -8.31 -52.99 -22.48
N ALA A 372 -8.87 -53.30 -21.31
CA ALA A 372 -9.15 -54.68 -20.90
C ALA A 372 -10.21 -55.33 -21.81
N ALA A 373 -11.23 -54.57 -22.23
CA ALA A 373 -12.22 -55.01 -23.21
C ALA A 373 -11.61 -55.22 -24.60
N TYR A 374 -10.72 -54.32 -25.05
CA TYR A 374 -9.97 -54.45 -26.30
C TYR A 374 -9.12 -55.72 -26.33
N ARG A 375 -8.43 -56.03 -25.22
CA ARG A 375 -7.66 -57.26 -25.06
C ARG A 375 -8.54 -58.51 -25.12
N LYS A 376 -9.71 -58.50 -24.45
CA LYS A 376 -10.69 -59.60 -24.51
C LYS A 376 -11.29 -59.78 -25.92
N ALA A 377 -11.41 -58.70 -26.69
CA ALA A 377 -11.87 -58.74 -28.08
C ALA A 377 -10.79 -59.21 -29.08
N GLY A 378 -9.63 -59.69 -28.60
CA GLY A 378 -8.58 -60.25 -29.45
C GLY A 378 -7.87 -59.22 -30.32
N TYR A 379 -7.77 -57.97 -29.88
CA TYR A 379 -7.13 -56.87 -30.62
C TYR A 379 -7.80 -56.56 -31.98
N SER A 380 -9.13 -56.64 -32.03
CA SER A 380 -9.91 -56.32 -33.23
C SER A 380 -9.64 -54.92 -33.76
N LYS A 381 -9.26 -54.81 -35.05
CA LYS A 381 -9.03 -53.51 -35.72
C LYS A 381 -10.25 -52.60 -35.70
N LYS A 382 -11.46 -53.17 -35.67
CA LYS A 382 -12.71 -52.40 -35.61
C LYS A 382 -12.92 -51.76 -34.23
N PHE A 383 -12.62 -52.50 -33.16
CA PHE A 383 -12.70 -51.99 -31.79
C PHE A 383 -11.64 -50.90 -31.53
N LEU A 384 -10.43 -51.07 -32.09
CA LEU A 384 -9.38 -50.05 -32.02
C LEU A 384 -9.82 -48.74 -32.69
N ALA A 385 -10.45 -48.80 -33.86
CA ALA A 385 -10.91 -47.61 -34.59
C ALA A 385 -12.06 -46.87 -33.88
N GLU A 386 -12.91 -47.59 -33.13
CA GLU A 386 -14.04 -47.00 -32.38
C GLU A 386 -13.60 -46.40 -31.03
N HIS A 387 -12.51 -46.90 -30.44
CA HIS A 387 -12.03 -46.51 -29.11
C HIS A 387 -10.58 -45.98 -29.10
N GLU A 388 -10.10 -45.46 -30.23
CA GLU A 388 -8.70 -45.03 -30.44
C GLU A 388 -8.24 -43.95 -29.44
N ALA A 389 -9.15 -43.08 -28.98
CA ALA A 389 -8.85 -42.03 -28.02
C ALA A 389 -8.69 -42.55 -26.56
N ASP A 390 -9.16 -43.77 -26.29
CA ASP A 390 -9.28 -44.36 -24.96
C ASP A 390 -8.45 -45.66 -24.78
N ILE A 391 -7.59 -45.99 -25.76
CA ILE A 391 -6.65 -47.13 -25.80
C ILE A 391 -5.23 -46.58 -25.96
#